data_AF-A0A060CLR3-F1
#
_entry.id   AF-A0A060CLR3-F1
#
_cell.length_a   1.000
_cell.length_b   1.000
_cell.length_c   1.000
_cell.angle_alpha   90.00
_cell.angle_beta   90.00
_cell.angle_gamma   90.00
#
_symmetry.space_group_name_H-M   'P 1'
#
loop_
_entity.id
_entity.type
_entity.pdbx_description
1 polymer ?
#
loop_
_entity_poly.entity_id
_entity_poly.type
_entity_poly.pdbx_seq_one_letter_code
_entity_poly.pdbx_strand_id
1 'polypeptide(L)'
;MGEMRYGLLNDVRVLNKPDWPLMVERYVALAFDKGVLSSARDLPRPLFWPQLQVSDGEKQQLCTTFSLASSGRPVIGFCPGAEFGPAKRWPHYHYATLAAQLIDEGNQIVLFGSDKDQPAGQ
;
A
#
# COMPACT_ATOMS: atom_id res chain seq x y z
N MET A 1 7.26 19.88 -7.79
CA MET A 1 7.51 20.27 -9.19
C MET A 1 8.80 19.60 -9.62
N GLY A 2 8.74 18.60 -10.50
CA GLY A 2 9.94 17.84 -10.94
C GLY A 2 10.06 17.68 -12.46
N GLU A 3 8.97 17.78 -13.23
CA GLU A 3 8.97 17.40 -14.65
C GLU A 3 8.49 18.50 -15.61
N MET A 4 8.55 19.78 -15.22
CA MET A 4 8.32 20.96 -16.10
C MET A 4 7.17 20.84 -17.13
N ARG A 5 6.03 20.24 -16.76
CA ARG A 5 4.86 20.06 -17.64
C ARG A 5 3.99 21.32 -17.75
N TYR A 6 4.64 22.48 -17.83
CA TYR A 6 3.97 23.78 -17.92
C TYR A 6 3.19 23.89 -19.24
N GLY A 7 1.95 24.36 -19.19
CA GLY A 7 1.06 24.49 -20.36
C GLY A 7 0.10 23.32 -20.60
N LEU A 8 0.37 22.13 -20.02
CA LEU A 8 -0.54 20.99 -20.08
C LEU A 8 -1.41 20.83 -18.80
N LEU A 9 -0.92 21.34 -17.68
CA LEU A 9 -1.60 21.25 -16.39
C LEU A 9 -2.47 22.50 -16.16
N ASN A 10 -3.78 22.29 -16.04
CA ASN A 10 -4.76 23.35 -15.82
C ASN A 10 -4.87 23.79 -14.35
N ASP A 11 -4.49 22.92 -13.39
CA ASP A 11 -4.45 23.25 -11.96
C ASP A 11 -3.10 22.84 -11.36
N VAL A 12 -2.23 23.84 -11.19
CA VAL A 12 -0.91 23.67 -10.57
C VAL A 12 -0.96 24.29 -9.18
N ARG A 13 -0.68 23.47 -8.16
CA ARG A 13 -0.59 23.88 -6.76
C ARG A 13 0.83 23.73 -6.23
N VAL A 14 1.38 24.83 -5.73
CA VAL A 14 2.71 24.82 -5.10
C VAL A 14 2.57 24.19 -3.72
N LEU A 15 3.30 23.11 -3.48
CA LEU A 15 3.23 22.38 -2.23
C LEU A 15 3.95 23.12 -1.10
N ASN A 16 3.19 23.58 -0.10
CA ASN A 16 3.72 23.98 1.19
C ASN A 16 3.66 22.78 2.17
N LYS A 17 4.82 22.18 2.49
CA LYS A 17 4.87 20.94 3.29
C LYS A 17 4.33 21.10 4.72
N PRO A 18 4.65 22.18 5.46
CA PRO A 18 4.03 22.48 6.76
C PRO A 18 2.49 22.50 6.74
N ASP A 19 1.88 23.09 5.72
CA ASP A 19 0.43 23.22 5.63
C ASP A 19 -0.26 21.95 5.12
N TRP A 20 0.51 21.06 4.47
CA TRP A 20 0.05 19.82 3.84
C TRP A 20 0.98 18.64 4.16
N PRO A 21 1.02 18.18 5.41
CA PRO A 21 1.96 17.15 5.84
C PRO A 21 1.69 15.79 5.19
N LEU A 22 0.43 15.38 5.04
CA LEU A 22 0.06 14.05 4.54
C LEU A 22 -0.25 14.06 3.03
N MET A 23 0.07 12.95 2.35
CA MET A 23 -0.29 12.76 0.94
C MET A 23 -1.80 12.69 0.72
N VAL A 24 -2.54 12.05 1.62
CA VAL A 24 -4.00 11.96 1.53
C VAL A 24 -4.65 13.35 1.55
N GLU A 25 -4.17 14.25 2.41
CA GLU A 25 -4.68 15.62 2.51
C GLU A 25 -4.47 16.39 1.21
N ARG A 26 -3.30 16.20 0.57
CA ARG A 26 -2.99 16.82 -0.73
C ARG A 26 -3.92 16.33 -1.83
N TYR A 27 -4.24 15.03 -1.86
CA TYR A 27 -5.17 14.48 -2.85
C TYR A 27 -6.60 14.94 -2.61
N VAL A 28 -7.07 14.94 -1.36
CA VAL A 28 -8.42 15.44 -1.02
C VAL A 28 -8.55 16.93 -1.35
N ALA A 29 -7.50 17.73 -1.11
CA ALA A 29 -7.52 19.15 -1.43
C ALA A 29 -7.75 19.44 -2.92
N LEU A 30 -7.27 18.57 -3.82
CA LEU A 30 -7.47 18.71 -5.27
C LEU A 30 -8.95 18.60 -5.70
N ALA A 31 -9.82 18.06 -4.84
CA ALA A 31 -11.26 18.04 -5.10
C ALA A 31 -11.97 19.39 -4.91
N PHE A 32 -11.29 20.38 -4.31
CA PHE A 32 -11.83 21.72 -4.06
C PHE A 32 -11.19 22.75 -4.98
N ASP A 33 -11.91 23.83 -5.29
CA ASP A 33 -11.38 24.91 -6.10
C ASP A 33 -10.15 25.58 -5.46
N LYS A 34 -9.27 26.10 -6.34
CA LYS A 34 -8.06 26.79 -5.93
C LYS A 34 -8.40 28.02 -5.08
N GLY A 35 -7.77 28.14 -3.92
CA GLY A 35 -7.95 29.27 -3.01
C GLY A 35 -9.08 29.10 -1.98
N VAL A 36 -9.88 28.04 -2.08
CA VAL A 36 -10.89 27.70 -1.05
C VAL A 36 -10.23 27.18 0.21
N LEU A 37 -9.17 26.38 0.05
CA LEU A 37 -8.44 25.77 1.15
C LEU A 37 -7.02 26.35 1.21
N SER A 38 -6.61 26.81 2.40
CA SER A 38 -5.27 27.34 2.64
C SER A 38 -4.35 26.30 3.28
N SER A 39 -4.91 25.37 4.05
CA SER A 39 -4.17 24.31 4.75
C SER A 39 -5.00 23.03 4.93
N ALA A 40 -4.33 21.95 5.35
CA ALA A 40 -4.99 20.70 5.73
C ALA A 40 -6.01 20.84 6.89
N ARG A 41 -5.98 21.95 7.63
CA ARG A 41 -6.96 22.25 8.68
C ARG A 41 -8.32 22.66 8.13
N ASP A 42 -8.34 23.21 6.92
CA ASP A 42 -9.57 23.69 6.26
C ASP A 42 -10.35 22.55 5.61
N LEU A 43 -9.73 21.36 5.50
CA LEU A 43 -10.38 20.18 4.94
C LEU A 43 -11.59 19.77 5.80
N PRO A 44 -12.74 19.46 5.17
CA PRO A 44 -13.89 18.94 5.90
C PRO A 44 -13.54 17.62 6.58
N ARG A 45 -13.97 17.49 7.84
CA ARG A 45 -13.73 16.31 8.68
C ARG A 45 -15.06 15.56 8.92
N PRO A 46 -15.04 14.22 8.98
CA PRO A 46 -13.87 13.34 8.87
C PRO A 46 -13.34 13.23 7.43
N LEU A 47 -12.02 12.99 7.29
CA LEU A 47 -11.44 12.70 5.98
C LEU A 47 -11.91 11.31 5.50
N PHE A 48 -12.25 11.22 4.22
CA PHE A 48 -12.52 9.94 3.58
C PHE A 48 -11.21 9.18 3.35
N TRP A 49 -10.93 8.22 4.22
CA TRP A 49 -9.77 7.35 4.09
C TRP A 49 -9.99 6.31 2.99
N PRO A 50 -8.93 5.87 2.29
CA PRO A 50 -9.04 4.78 1.33
C PRO A 50 -9.66 3.54 1.98
N GLN A 51 -10.71 3.02 1.34
CA GLN A 51 -11.38 1.80 1.78
C GLN A 51 -11.38 0.80 0.63
N LEU A 52 -11.13 -0.46 0.97
CA LEU A 52 -11.23 -1.59 0.06
C LEU A 52 -12.26 -2.56 0.64
N GLN A 53 -13.22 -2.96 -0.19
CA GLN A 53 -14.18 -3.99 0.14
C GLN A 53 -13.91 -5.21 -0.73
N VAL A 54 -13.97 -6.39 -0.13
CA VAL A 54 -13.78 -7.67 -0.82
C VAL A 54 -14.88 -8.62 -0.33
N SER A 55 -15.59 -9.23 -1.26
CA SER A 55 -16.64 -10.21 -0.93
C SER A 55 -16.03 -11.56 -0.53
N ASP A 56 -16.78 -12.35 0.23
CA ASP A 56 -16.31 -13.69 0.60
C ASP A 56 -16.25 -14.64 -0.60
N GLY A 57 -17.07 -14.41 -1.63
CA GLY A 57 -17.00 -15.14 -2.90
C GLY A 57 -15.67 -14.92 -3.64
N GLU A 58 -15.21 -13.66 -3.72
CA GLU A 58 -13.91 -13.33 -4.33
C GLU A 58 -12.74 -13.95 -3.56
N LYS A 59 -12.80 -13.96 -2.23
CA LYS A 59 -11.79 -14.62 -1.39
C LYS A 59 -11.73 -16.12 -1.65
N GLN A 60 -12.88 -16.79 -1.70
CA GLN A 60 -12.95 -18.24 -1.96
C GLN A 60 -12.43 -18.59 -3.35
N GLN A 61 -12.80 -17.80 -4.36
CA GLN A 61 -12.32 -17.98 -5.73
C GLN A 61 -10.80 -17.82 -5.79
N LEU A 62 -10.25 -16.76 -5.20
CA LEU A 62 -8.81 -16.50 -5.18
C LEU A 62 -8.06 -17.62 -4.43
N CYS A 63 -8.56 -18.06 -3.28
CA CYS A 63 -7.98 -19.17 -2.55
C CYS A 63 -7.98 -20.48 -3.36
N THR A 64 -8.97 -20.70 -4.22
CA THR A 64 -9.01 -21.87 -5.12
C THR A 64 -8.01 -21.70 -6.26
N THR A 65 -8.01 -20.54 -6.92
CA THR A 65 -7.11 -20.22 -8.04
C THR A 65 -5.64 -20.37 -7.65
N PHE A 66 -5.26 -19.95 -6.44
CA PHE A 66 -3.88 -20.04 -5.95
C PHE A 66 -3.64 -21.24 -5.03
N SER A 67 -4.59 -22.20 -4.96
CA SER A 67 -4.47 -23.42 -4.13
C SER A 67 -4.13 -23.16 -2.65
N LEU A 68 -4.65 -22.06 -2.11
CA LEU A 68 -4.46 -21.63 -0.72
C LEU A 68 -5.47 -22.29 0.24
N ALA A 69 -6.60 -22.78 -0.26
CA ALA A 69 -7.70 -23.33 0.56
C ALA A 69 -7.42 -24.73 1.13
N SER A 70 -6.37 -25.42 0.68
CA SER A 70 -6.19 -26.86 0.91
C SER A 70 -5.76 -27.24 2.32
N SER A 71 -5.26 -26.30 3.13
CA SER A 71 -4.65 -26.60 4.43
C SER A 71 -5.58 -26.41 5.63
N GLY A 72 -6.68 -25.65 5.47
CA GLY A 72 -7.53 -25.22 6.59
C GLY A 72 -6.82 -24.33 7.63
N ARG A 73 -5.59 -23.89 7.34
CA ARG A 73 -4.75 -23.09 8.23
C ARG A 73 -5.00 -21.60 8.02
N PRO A 74 -4.85 -20.77 9.07
CA PRO A 74 -4.82 -19.31 8.90
C PRO A 74 -3.67 -18.90 7.98
N VAL A 75 -3.94 -17.94 7.09
CA VAL A 75 -2.99 -17.45 6.08
C VAL A 75 -2.40 -16.12 6.53
N ILE A 76 -1.07 -16.01 6.48
CA ILE A 76 -0.32 -14.78 6.75
C ILE A 76 0.38 -14.33 5.47
N GLY A 77 0.10 -13.09 5.07
CA GLY A 77 0.69 -12.47 3.89
C GLY A 77 1.95 -11.68 4.21
N PHE A 78 3.06 -11.99 3.54
CA PHE A 78 4.28 -11.18 3.60
C PHE A 78 4.47 -10.41 2.30
N CYS A 79 4.84 -9.13 2.42
CA CYS A 79 5.20 -8.28 1.29
C CYS A 79 6.68 -7.85 1.44
N PRO A 80 7.66 -8.72 1.09
CA PRO A 80 9.09 -8.45 1.33
C PRO A 80 9.70 -7.42 0.37
N GLY A 81 9.01 -7.11 -0.72
CA GLY A 81 9.42 -6.12 -1.71
C GLY A 81 9.43 -4.69 -1.17
N ALA A 82 10.27 -3.84 -1.75
CA ALA A 82 10.19 -2.39 -1.54
C ALA A 82 10.53 -1.64 -2.83
N GLU A 83 9.57 -0.83 -3.31
CA GLU A 83 9.73 0.01 -4.51
C GLU A 83 10.73 1.16 -4.28
N PHE A 84 10.90 1.59 -3.03
CA PHE A 84 11.77 2.71 -2.65
C PHE A 84 13.22 2.29 -2.36
N GLY A 85 13.66 1.16 -2.91
CA GLY A 85 15.03 0.65 -2.82
C GLY A 85 15.29 -0.32 -1.66
N PRO A 86 16.45 -1.01 -1.68
CA PRO A 86 16.79 -2.07 -0.73
C PRO A 86 16.90 -1.59 0.72
N ALA A 87 17.20 -0.30 0.94
CA ALA A 87 17.36 0.27 2.29
C ALA A 87 16.08 0.25 3.13
N LYS A 88 14.90 0.12 2.50
CA LYS A 88 13.61 -0.01 3.20
C LYS A 88 13.07 -1.45 3.20
N ARG A 89 13.85 -2.42 2.73
CA ARG A 89 13.49 -3.84 2.79
C ARG A 89 13.93 -4.39 4.13
N TRP A 90 13.05 -5.19 4.75
CA TRP A 90 13.50 -6.01 5.85
C TRP A 90 14.38 -7.15 5.30
N PRO A 91 15.51 -7.47 5.94
CA PRO A 91 16.39 -8.52 5.43
C PRO A 91 15.67 -9.86 5.25
N HIS A 92 15.93 -10.53 4.12
CA HIS A 92 15.27 -11.77 3.71
C HIS A 92 15.37 -12.88 4.78
N TYR A 93 16.50 -12.98 5.49
CA TYR A 93 16.68 -13.98 6.53
C TYR A 93 15.77 -13.77 7.75
N HIS A 94 15.36 -12.53 8.04
CA HIS A 94 14.38 -12.27 9.11
C HIS A 94 12.98 -12.73 8.71
N TYR A 95 12.59 -12.52 7.43
CA TYR A 95 11.36 -13.10 6.91
C TYR A 95 11.37 -14.62 6.96
N ALA A 96 12.50 -15.26 6.62
CA ALA A 96 12.65 -16.72 6.69
C ALA A 96 12.52 -17.24 8.14
N THR A 97 13.16 -16.59 9.11
CA THR A 97 13.03 -16.97 10.53
C THR A 97 11.59 -16.81 11.02
N LEU A 98 10.94 -15.69 10.69
CA LEU A 98 9.56 -15.45 11.07
C LEU A 98 8.59 -16.44 10.39
N ALA A 99 8.82 -16.73 9.11
CA ALA A 99 8.04 -17.73 8.37
C ALA A 99 8.15 -19.10 9.04
N ALA A 100 9.36 -19.53 9.41
CA ALA A 100 9.56 -20.82 10.07
C ALA A 100 8.81 -20.90 11.40
N GLN A 101 8.86 -19.85 12.23
CA GLN A 101 8.12 -19.79 13.49
C GLN A 101 6.60 -19.87 13.27
N LEU A 102 6.07 -19.08 12.34
CA LEU A 102 4.63 -19.07 12.06
C LEU A 102 4.14 -20.38 11.44
N ILE A 103 4.97 -21.07 10.65
CA ILE A 103 4.66 -22.39 10.11
C ILE A 103 4.61 -23.44 11.23
N ASP A 104 5.52 -23.38 12.20
CA ASP A 104 5.52 -24.25 13.38
C ASP A 104 4.29 -24.02 14.27
N GLU A 105 3.81 -22.77 14.36
CA GLU A 105 2.54 -22.40 14.99
C GLU A 105 1.29 -22.84 14.20
N GLY A 106 1.46 -23.47 13.04
CA GLY A 106 0.37 -24.01 12.23
C GLY A 106 -0.25 -23.01 11.24
N ASN A 107 0.43 -21.90 10.95
CA ASN A 107 0.00 -20.93 9.93
C ASN A 107 0.54 -21.33 8.54
N GLN A 108 -0.09 -20.77 7.50
CA GLN A 108 0.39 -20.82 6.12
C GLN A 108 0.91 -19.45 5.71
N ILE A 109 2.09 -19.40 5.11
CA ILE A 109 2.70 -18.14 4.63
C ILE A 109 2.47 -17.98 3.14
N VAL A 110 2.04 -16.80 2.72
CA VAL A 110 1.91 -16.39 1.32
C VAL A 110 2.75 -15.15 1.08
N LEU A 111 3.63 -15.21 0.08
CA LEU A 111 4.46 -14.08 -0.32
C LEU A 111 3.78 -13.30 -1.44
N PHE A 112 3.57 -12.01 -1.23
CA PHE A 112 3.04 -11.07 -2.19
C PHE A 112 4.16 -10.14 -2.66
N GLY A 113 4.22 -9.89 -3.97
CA GLY A 113 5.24 -9.02 -4.54
C GLY A 113 5.12 -8.95 -6.06
N SER A 114 5.94 -8.09 -6.66
CA SER A 114 6.11 -8.02 -8.11
C SER A 114 7.06 -9.11 -8.59
N ASP A 115 7.17 -9.33 -9.91
CA ASP A 115 8.14 -10.26 -10.50
C ASP A 115 9.59 -9.98 -10.05
N LYS A 116 9.89 -8.73 -9.69
CA LYS A 116 11.21 -8.30 -9.20
C LYS A 116 11.49 -8.75 -7.77
N ASP A 117 10.47 -9.17 -7.04
CA ASP A 117 10.54 -9.61 -5.64
C ASP A 117 10.60 -11.14 -5.52
N GLN A 118 10.52 -11.87 -6.63
CA GLN A 118 10.65 -13.33 -6.66
C GLN A 118 11.93 -13.88 -6.00
N PRO A 119 13.13 -13.26 -6.15
CA PRO A 119 14.33 -13.76 -5.49
C PRO A 119 14.34 -13.56 -3.96
N ALA A 120 13.43 -12.76 -3.40
CA ALA A 120 13.29 -12.60 -1.95
C ALA A 120 12.43 -13.71 -1.32
N GLY A 121 11.78 -14.55 -2.13
CA GLY A 121 10.91 -15.64 -1.70
C GLY A 121 11.45 -17.04 -1.94
N GLN A 122 12.73 -17.18 -2.33
CA GLN A 122 13.45 -18.46 -2.39
C GLN A 122 14.19 -18.76 -1.08
#